data_AF-A0A2N1R807-F1
#
_entry.id   AF-A0A2N1R807-F1
#
_cell.length_a   1.000
_cell.length_b   1.000
_cell.length_c   1.000
_cell.angle_alpha   90.00
_cell.angle_beta   90.00
_cell.angle_gamma   90.00
#
_symmetry.space_group_name_H-M   'P 1'
#
loop_
_entity.id
_entity.type
_entity.pdbx_description
1 polymer ?
#
loop_
_entity_poly.entity_id
_entity_poly.type
_entity_poly.pdbx_seq_one_letter_code
_entity_poly.pdbx_strand_id
1 'polypeptide(L)'
;MSVREYISAPFYEIQQYKRDPPRDALAFTGSPRKHPYDDEKIILIAEPQSGESAIYEFKASDVVGAQDMPSPVTEAGESYRIVRLWIRRGAVGIQYEPFEVDTPLRFMRESHPLRERLFGRNRG
;
A
#
# COMPACT_ATOMS: atom_id res chain seq x y z
N MET A 1 19.28 12.35 20.30
CA MET A 1 18.94 11.14 19.53
C MET A 1 19.10 11.47 18.07
N SER A 2 19.99 10.77 17.37
CA SER A 2 20.48 11.16 16.04
C SER A 2 19.79 10.33 14.97
N VAL A 3 19.43 10.94 13.83
CA VAL A 3 18.82 10.30 12.66
C VAL A 3 19.59 9.03 12.22
N ARG A 4 20.89 8.95 12.52
CA ARG A 4 21.74 7.77 12.26
C ARG A 4 21.28 6.49 12.97
N GLU A 5 20.59 6.60 14.10
CA GLU A 5 20.10 5.44 14.87
C GLU A 5 18.89 4.76 14.20
N TYR A 6 18.17 5.46 13.30
CA TYR A 6 17.07 4.87 12.54
C TYR A 6 17.55 4.06 11.32
N ILE A 7 18.80 4.22 10.89
CA ILE A 7 19.34 3.63 9.66
C ILE A 7 20.05 2.29 9.92
N SER A 8 20.23 1.90 11.20
CA SER A 8 21.02 0.72 11.59
C SER A 8 20.20 -0.55 11.85
N ALA A 9 18.87 -0.51 11.73
CA ALA A 9 18.05 -1.72 11.81
C ALA A 9 18.28 -2.60 10.56
N PRO A 10 18.37 -3.94 10.67
CA PRO A 10 18.54 -4.82 9.51
C PRO A 10 17.34 -4.66 8.58
N PHE A 11 17.59 -3.97 7.47
CA PHE A 11 16.64 -3.75 6.39
C PHE A 11 16.52 -5.10 5.68
N TYR A 12 15.54 -5.93 6.08
CA TYR A 12 15.26 -7.18 5.39
C TYR A 12 15.26 -6.93 3.88
N GLU A 13 16.12 -7.69 3.21
CA GLU A 13 16.73 -7.45 1.92
C GLU A 13 15.75 -6.88 0.88
N ILE A 14 15.95 -5.62 0.49
CA ILE A 14 15.40 -5.12 -0.78
C ILE A 14 16.07 -5.95 -1.88
N GLN A 15 15.35 -6.93 -2.42
CA GLN A 15 15.81 -7.67 -3.58
C GLN A 15 16.17 -6.70 -4.71
N GLN A 16 17.32 -6.98 -5.33
CA GLN A 16 17.89 -6.25 -6.46
C GLN A 16 16.84 -5.91 -7.53
N TYR A 17 16.91 -4.65 -7.97
CA TYR A 17 16.30 -4.12 -9.19
C TYR A 17 16.34 -5.14 -10.34
N LYS A 18 15.18 -5.66 -10.75
CA LYS A 18 15.03 -6.37 -12.04
C LYS A 18 14.50 -5.39 -13.07
N ARG A 19 15.29 -5.17 -14.12
CA ARG A 19 15.01 -4.26 -15.24
C ARG A 19 13.72 -4.62 -15.99
N ASP A 20 13.30 -5.88 -15.93
CA ASP A 20 12.09 -6.40 -16.57
C ASP A 20 11.04 -6.83 -15.54
N PRO A 21 9.77 -6.43 -15.70
CA PRO A 21 8.69 -6.90 -14.84
C PRO A 21 8.60 -8.44 -14.93
N PRO A 22 8.54 -9.16 -13.80
CA PRO A 22 8.37 -10.61 -13.82
C PRO A 22 7.14 -11.00 -14.64
N ARG A 23 7.33 -11.86 -15.66
CA ARG A 23 6.26 -12.24 -16.60
C ARG A 23 5.04 -12.86 -15.91
N ASP A 24 5.24 -13.47 -14.74
CA ASP A 24 4.19 -14.12 -13.96
C ASP A 24 3.88 -13.41 -12.63
N ALA A 25 3.75 -12.09 -12.69
CA ALA A 25 3.39 -11.27 -11.54
C ALA A 25 2.43 -10.14 -11.91
N LEU A 26 1.75 -9.62 -10.90
CA LEU A 26 0.92 -8.42 -11.00
C LEU A 26 1.54 -7.29 -10.18
N ALA A 27 1.54 -6.09 -10.76
CA ALA A 27 2.14 -4.92 -10.14
C ALA A 27 1.11 -4.16 -9.29
N PHE A 28 1.50 -3.83 -8.07
CA PHE A 28 0.73 -2.98 -7.15
C PHE A 28 1.62 -1.82 -6.72
N THR A 29 1.10 -0.60 -6.75
CA THR A 29 1.87 0.61 -6.42
C THR A 29 1.25 1.30 -5.20
N GLY A 30 2.09 1.70 -4.25
CA GLY A 30 1.64 2.35 -3.03
C GLY A 30 2.76 2.51 -2.00
N SER A 31 2.39 2.91 -0.79
CA SER A 31 3.31 2.99 0.34
C SER A 31 3.34 1.66 1.11
N PRO A 32 4.48 0.97 1.17
CA PRO A 32 4.60 -0.28 1.89
C PRO A 32 4.72 -0.03 3.40
N ARG A 33 4.08 -0.89 4.19
CA ARG A 33 4.13 -0.91 5.65
C ARG A 33 4.32 -2.36 6.11
N LYS A 34 5.08 -2.55 7.20
CA LYS A 34 5.11 -3.85 7.88
C LYS A 34 3.75 -4.10 8.53
N HIS A 35 3.27 -5.34 8.49
CA HIS A 35 2.06 -5.69 9.21
C HIS A 35 2.35 -5.63 10.73
N PRO A 36 1.45 -5.06 11.55
CA PRO A 36 1.72 -4.74 12.96
C PRO A 36 1.91 -5.97 13.88
N TYR A 37 1.41 -7.14 13.46
CA TYR A 37 1.40 -8.36 14.28
C TYR A 37 1.93 -9.61 13.55
N ASP A 38 2.36 -9.48 12.30
CA ASP A 38 2.73 -10.61 11.45
C ASP A 38 3.88 -10.21 10.53
N ASP A 39 5.10 -10.57 10.90
CA ASP A 39 6.30 -10.20 10.16
C ASP A 39 6.41 -10.88 8.79
N GLU A 40 5.58 -11.91 8.52
CA GLU A 40 5.52 -12.57 7.21
C GLU A 40 4.59 -11.87 6.23
N LYS A 41 4.02 -10.72 6.61
CA LYS A 41 3.06 -9.98 5.79
C LYS A 41 3.49 -8.54 5.54
N ILE A 42 3.10 -8.07 4.36
CA ILE A 42 3.27 -6.69 3.92
C ILE A 42 1.91 -6.06 3.67
N ILE A 43 1.72 -4.85 4.20
CA ILE A 43 0.57 -4.00 3.90
C ILE A 43 1.02 -2.98 2.86
N LEU A 44 0.24 -2.80 1.79
CA LEU A 44 0.47 -1.79 0.78
C LEU A 44 -0.72 -0.84 0.76
N ILE A 45 -0.45 0.42 1.12
CA ILE A 45 -1.43 1.50 1.06
C ILE A 45 -1.35 2.08 -0.36
N ALA A 46 -2.27 1.69 -1.22
CA ALA A 46 -2.35 2.24 -2.57
C ALA A 46 -2.94 3.65 -2.51
N GLU A 47 -2.21 4.61 -3.08
CA GLU A 47 -2.71 5.97 -3.16
C GLU A 47 -3.79 6.10 -4.24
N PRO A 48 -4.87 6.84 -3.96
CA PRO A 48 -5.96 7.03 -4.91
C PRO A 48 -5.49 7.88 -6.09
N GLN A 49 -5.20 7.27 -7.24
CA GLN A 49 -5.06 8.02 -8.51
C GLN A 49 -6.42 8.41 -9.10
N SER A 50 -7.51 7.77 -8.65
CA SER A 50 -8.87 7.94 -9.19
C SER A 50 -9.98 7.94 -8.13
N GLY A 51 -9.63 8.22 -6.86
CA GLY A 51 -10.61 8.34 -5.76
C GLY A 51 -10.94 7.05 -5.00
N GLU A 52 -10.25 5.94 -5.28
CA GLU A 52 -10.29 4.75 -4.43
C GLU A 52 -8.91 4.51 -3.82
N SER A 53 -8.75 4.85 -2.54
CA SER A 53 -7.64 4.35 -1.74
C SER A 53 -7.93 2.88 -1.42
N ALA A 54 -6.96 2.01 -1.68
CA ALA A 54 -7.07 0.60 -1.36
C ALA A 54 -5.93 0.21 -0.44
N ILE A 55 -6.22 -0.54 0.61
CA ILE A 55 -5.20 -1.18 1.42
C ILE A 55 -5.16 -2.63 1.00
N TYR A 56 -4.00 -3.08 0.56
CA TYR A 56 -3.75 -4.47 0.22
C TYR A 56 -2.87 -5.11 1.28
N GLU A 57 -3.07 -6.39 1.53
CA GLU A 57 -2.18 -7.22 2.32
C GLU A 57 -1.77 -8.46 1.52
N PHE A 58 -0.48 -8.76 1.56
CA PHE A 58 0.14 -9.90 0.90
C PHE A 58 1.11 -10.61 1.84
N LYS A 59 1.36 -11.89 1.59
CA LYS A 59 2.52 -12.57 2.20
C LYS A 59 3.81 -12.01 1.59
N ALA A 60 4.79 -11.72 2.43
CA ALA A 60 6.11 -11.26 2.00
C ALA A 60 6.78 -12.27 1.07
N SER A 61 6.57 -13.57 1.29
CA SER A 61 7.09 -14.65 0.43
C SER A 61 6.54 -14.65 -1.01
N ASP A 62 5.42 -13.96 -1.25
CA ASP A 62 4.80 -13.85 -2.58
C ASP A 62 5.25 -12.61 -3.36
N VAL A 63 6.06 -11.74 -2.74
CA VAL A 63 6.69 -10.60 -3.42
C VAL A 63 7.87 -11.11 -4.24
N VAL A 64 7.79 -10.98 -5.56
CA VAL A 64 8.83 -11.45 -6.50
C VAL A 64 9.70 -10.33 -7.07
N GLY A 65 9.38 -9.09 -6.71
CA GLY A 65 10.17 -7.92 -7.04
C GLY A 65 9.61 -6.66 -6.39
N ALA A 66 10.48 -5.66 -6.21
CA ALA A 66 10.12 -4.33 -5.74
C ALA A 66 10.92 -3.27 -6.50
N GLN A 67 10.30 -2.12 -6.76
CA GLN A 67 10.92 -0.95 -7.36
C GLN A 67 10.55 0.29 -6.56
N ASP A 68 11.55 1.08 -6.18
CA ASP A 68 11.33 2.40 -5.64
C ASP A 68 10.83 3.35 -6.73
N MET A 69 9.73 4.02 -6.45
CA MET A 69 9.17 5.05 -7.32
C MET A 69 9.68 6.43 -6.88
N PRO A 70 9.73 7.42 -7.80
CA PRO A 70 10.00 8.81 -7.42
C PRO A 70 9.02 9.23 -6.32
N SER A 71 9.53 9.49 -5.13
CA SER A 71 8.70 9.84 -3.98
C SER A 71 8.21 11.28 -4.17
N PRO A 72 6.89 11.54 -4.17
CA PRO A 72 6.38 12.90 -4.14
C PRO A 72 6.88 13.58 -2.87
N VAL A 73 7.54 14.72 -3.03
CA VAL A 73 7.87 15.60 -1.91
C VAL A 73 6.65 16.47 -1.68
N THR A 74 6.08 16.41 -0.48
CA THR A 74 5.02 17.34 -0.10
C THR A 74 5.61 18.74 0.10
N GLU A 75 4.77 19.79 0.00
CA GLU A 75 5.19 21.18 0.28
C GLU A 75 5.69 21.37 1.72
N ALA A 76 5.34 20.46 2.64
CA ALA A 76 5.82 20.42 4.02
C ALA A 76 7.21 19.76 4.16
N GLY A 77 7.84 19.29 3.08
CA GLY A 77 9.13 18.61 3.11
C GLY A 77 9.06 17.14 3.55
N GLU A 78 7.85 16.57 3.68
CA GLU A 78 7.67 15.15 3.99
C GLU A 78 7.78 14.33 2.69
N SER A 79 8.63 13.31 2.71
CA SER A 79 8.73 12.32 1.63
C SER A 79 8.16 10.99 2.11
N TYR A 80 7.11 10.49 1.45
CA TYR A 80 6.64 9.13 1.65
C TYR A 80 7.17 8.24 0.53
N ARG A 81 7.75 7.09 0.93
CA ARG A 81 8.31 6.12 -0.01
C ARG A 81 7.16 5.44 -0.75
N ILE A 82 7.06 5.68 -2.04
CA ILE A 82 6.19 4.92 -2.95
C ILE A 82 7.02 3.79 -3.55
N VAL A 83 6.48 2.59 -3.54
CA VAL A 83 7.07 1.43 -4.22
C VAL A 83 6.08 0.81 -5.18
N ARG A 84 6.61 0.15 -6.20
CA ARG A 84 5.89 -0.80 -7.02
C ARG A 84 6.32 -2.21 -6.61
N LEU A 85 5.40 -3.00 -6.10
CA LEU A 85 5.58 -4.42 -5.78
C LEU A 85 5.07 -5.28 -6.91
N TRP A 86 5.80 -6.32 -7.28
CA TRP A 86 5.31 -7.40 -8.12
C TRP A 86 4.97 -8.60 -7.25
N ILE A 87 3.70 -8.97 -7.24
CA ILE A 87 3.19 -10.12 -6.49
C ILE A 87 2.98 -11.29 -7.45
N ARG A 88 3.45 -12.47 -7.07
CA ARG A 88 3.31 -13.71 -7.86
C ARG A 88 1.85 -13.95 -8.25
N ARG A 89 1.60 -14.32 -9.51
CA ARG A 89 0.25 -14.67 -9.96
C ARG A 89 -0.29 -15.88 -9.18
N GLY A 90 -1.57 -15.83 -8.82
CA GLY A 90 -2.22 -16.87 -8.01
C GLY A 90 -1.84 -16.85 -6.53
N ALA A 91 -1.07 -15.86 -6.06
CA ALA A 91 -0.94 -15.58 -4.63
C ALA A 91 -2.26 -15.06 -4.06
N VAL A 92 -2.46 -15.25 -2.76
CA VAL A 92 -3.62 -14.72 -2.04
C VAL A 92 -3.31 -13.30 -1.58
N GLY A 93 -4.16 -12.36 -1.95
CA GLY A 93 -4.14 -11.00 -1.43
C GLY A 93 -5.45 -10.70 -0.69
N ILE A 94 -5.35 -9.86 0.34
CA ILE A 94 -6.51 -9.32 1.05
C ILE A 94 -6.65 -7.86 0.63
N GLN A 95 -7.85 -7.46 0.23
CA GLN A 95 -8.19 -6.06 0.01
C GLN A 95 -9.09 -5.59 1.17
N TYR A 96 -8.68 -4.56 1.89
CA TYR A 96 -9.53 -3.93 2.89
C TYR A 96 -10.50 -2.96 2.22
N GLU A 97 -11.78 -3.12 2.53
CA GLU A 97 -12.85 -2.25 2.04
C GLU A 97 -13.63 -1.66 3.22
N PRO A 98 -13.70 -0.32 3.35
CA PRO A 98 -14.56 0.32 4.32
C PRO A 98 -16.05 0.02 4.05
N PHE A 99 -16.82 -0.11 5.11
CA PHE A 99 -18.27 -0.32 5.04
C PHE A 99 -18.98 0.39 6.19
N GLU A 100 -20.24 0.75 5.96
CA GLU A 100 -21.17 1.17 7.00
C GLU A 100 -21.75 -0.08 7.66
N VAL A 101 -21.69 -0.09 9.00
CA VAL A 101 -22.22 -1.16 9.84
C VAL A 101 -23.74 -1.04 9.87
N ASP A 102 -24.41 -1.69 8.91
CA ASP A 102 -25.88 -1.75 8.79
C ASP A 102 -26.34 -3.18 8.47
N THR A 103 -27.65 -3.41 8.42
CA THR A 103 -28.26 -4.71 8.04
C THR A 103 -29.08 -4.55 6.76
N PRO A 104 -28.59 -4.99 5.58
CA PRO A 104 -27.29 -5.63 5.33
C PRO A 104 -26.12 -4.64 5.37
N LEU A 105 -24.89 -5.15 5.48
CA LEU A 105 -23.68 -4.32 5.41
C LEU A 105 -23.66 -3.50 4.12
N ARG A 106 -23.26 -2.24 4.21
CA ARG A 106 -23.19 -1.35 3.04
C ARG A 106 -21.74 -0.98 2.75
N PHE A 107 -21.18 -1.56 1.69
CA PHE A 107 -19.80 -1.31 1.30
C PHE A 107 -19.64 0.05 0.61
N MET A 108 -18.45 0.64 0.73
CA MET A 108 -18.14 1.95 0.16
C MET A 108 -18.19 1.97 -1.36
N ARG A 109 -17.85 0.86 -2.04
CA ARG A 109 -17.97 0.78 -3.51
C ARG A 109 -19.42 0.84 -3.99
N GLU A 110 -20.37 0.49 -3.13
CA GLU A 110 -21.79 0.38 -3.46
C GLU A 110 -22.60 1.61 -3.01
N SER A 111 -22.01 2.50 -2.20
CA SER A 111 -22.73 3.62 -1.57
C SER A 111 -22.06 4.99 -1.80
N HIS A 112 -22.60 5.74 -2.77
CA HIS A 112 -22.23 7.14 -3.02
C HIS A 112 -22.30 8.04 -1.76
N PRO A 113 -23.29 7.90 -0.85
CA PRO A 113 -23.36 8.71 0.37
C PRO A 113 -22.21 8.45 1.36
N LEU A 114 -21.72 7.20 1.44
CA LEU A 114 -20.61 6.84 2.34
C LEU A 114 -19.29 7.44 1.84
N ARG A 115 -19.07 7.45 0.52
CA ARG A 115 -17.93 8.15 -0.10
C ARG A 115 -17.92 9.64 0.23
N GLU A 116 -19.07 10.29 0.17
CA GLU A 116 -19.20 11.71 0.50
C GLU A 116 -18.97 11.99 2.00
N ARG A 117 -19.41 11.10 2.91
CA ARG A 117 -19.12 11.26 4.35
C ARG A 117 -17.65 11.06 4.69
N LEU A 118 -16.94 10.16 4.01
CA LEU A 118 -15.54 9.83 4.29
C LEU A 118 -14.55 10.80 3.61
N PHE A 119 -14.83 11.21 2.38
CA PHE A 119 -13.93 12.07 1.60
C PHE A 119 -14.45 13.50 1.38
N GLY A 120 -15.74 13.74 1.62
CA GLY A 120 -16.40 15.04 1.45
C GLY A 120 -16.33 15.92 2.69
N ARG A 121 -15.13 16.36 3.07
CA ARG A 121 -14.92 17.64 3.78
C ARG A 121 -13.45 18.03 3.78
N ASN A 122 -13.07 18.83 2.80
CA ASN A 122 -12.03 19.86 2.92
C ASN A 122 -12.38 21.00 1.95
N ARG A 123 -13.33 21.83 2.37
CA ARG A 123 -13.45 23.22 1.93
C ARG A 123 -13.51 24.06 3.20
N GLY A 124 -12.33 24.49 3.63
CA GLY A 124 -12.08 25.40 4.74
C GLY A 124 -10.69 25.96 4.53
#